data_AF-A0A4P9ZTF3-F1
#
_entry.id   AF-A0A4P9ZTF3-F1
#
_cell.length_a   1.000
_cell.length_b   1.000
_cell.length_c   1.000
_cell.angle_alpha   90.00
_cell.angle_beta   90.00
_cell.angle_gamma   90.00
#
_symmetry.space_group_name_H-M   'P 1'
#
loop_
_entity.id
_entity.type
_entity.pdbx_description
1 polymer ?
#
loop_
_entity_poly.entity_id
_entity_poly.type
_entity_poly.pdbx_seq_one_letter_code
_entity_poly.pdbx_strand_id
1 'polypeptide(L)'
;MTDVRKAALLGAVQRPARTVSFPKVDGKAVYPSELFNEMVFTTKDISKALPKPLFGEFMKQKRGHQILSKATADAIAHAVRVWAMDRGATHFTHWFQPQTDSTAEKHDSFLTFQSTPGGEYSAIDAFSGSQLLQSEPDASSFPSGGMRSTFEARGYTVWDTSSPMFIQQGPNGTKILYIPSVFISYNGEALDEKTPLLRSCAAVSKASVELLALISPRSLTSQTPTAQVTTTLGTEQEFFLIDRSMYSLRPDLKICGRTLLGNLPPRHQQMEDHYFGNIPSRVLSVMSEMELELYKLGVPLKTRHNEVAPAQFEVAPIFEEAAVAVDHNLLTMEVLHKVAHRHGLKALFHEKPFKGVNGSGKHCNWSLSTDRGENLLDPTVKPETNYRFLLFLVAVLDAVHKHAGGDVTEVV
;
A
#
# COMPACT_ATOMS: atom_id res chain seq x y z
N MET A 1 40.96 -6.14 -9.72
CA MET A 1 39.63 -5.52 -9.92
C MET A 1 39.43 -5.39 -11.43
N THR A 2 38.40 -6.02 -12.00
CA THR A 2 38.16 -6.04 -13.46
C THR A 2 37.91 -4.62 -14.00
N ASP A 3 38.26 -4.35 -15.26
CA ASP A 3 38.12 -3.01 -15.85
C ASP A 3 36.67 -2.51 -15.86
N VAL A 4 35.71 -3.44 -16.01
CA VAL A 4 34.28 -3.14 -15.91
C VAL A 4 33.88 -2.63 -14.51
N ARG A 5 34.46 -3.19 -13.44
CA ARG A 5 34.18 -2.75 -12.07
C ARG A 5 34.78 -1.38 -11.77
N LYS A 6 35.98 -1.10 -12.31
CA LYS A 6 36.58 0.24 -12.21
C LYS A 6 35.72 1.28 -12.93
N ALA A 7 35.24 0.96 -14.14
CA ALA A 7 34.35 1.83 -14.90
C ALA A 7 33.03 2.11 -14.16
N ALA A 8 32.43 1.08 -13.53
CA ALA A 8 31.23 1.26 -12.71
C ALA A 8 31.47 2.18 -11.50
N LEU A 9 32.59 2.01 -10.80
CA LEU A 9 32.97 2.88 -9.67
C LEU A 9 33.17 4.33 -10.11
N LEU A 10 33.93 4.56 -11.19
CA LEU A 10 34.15 5.90 -11.74
C LEU A 10 32.83 6.54 -12.18
N GLY A 11 31.97 5.78 -12.86
CA GLY A 11 30.65 6.23 -13.27
C GLY A 11 29.73 6.58 -12.09
N ALA A 12 29.81 5.86 -10.97
CA ALA A 12 29.02 6.14 -9.78
C ALA A 12 29.43 7.46 -9.10
N VAL A 13 30.73 7.80 -9.11
CA VAL A 13 31.26 9.05 -8.55
C VAL A 13 30.95 10.25 -9.44
N GLN A 14 31.03 10.06 -10.76
CA GLN A 14 30.83 11.14 -11.73
C GLN A 14 29.35 11.42 -12.08
N ARG A 15 28.42 10.53 -11.69
CA ARG A 15 27.00 10.68 -12.04
C ARG A 15 26.37 11.85 -11.27
N PRO A 16 25.92 12.92 -11.96
CA PRO A 16 25.22 14.01 -11.29
C PRO A 16 23.87 13.54 -10.74
N ALA A 17 23.36 14.24 -9.73
CA ALA A 17 21.99 14.02 -9.27
C ALA A 17 21.01 14.41 -10.39
N ARG A 18 20.00 13.58 -10.62
CA ARG A 18 18.89 13.91 -11.52
C ARG A 18 18.17 15.12 -10.94
N THR A 19 17.95 16.14 -11.78
CA THR A 19 17.18 17.32 -11.40
C THR A 19 15.70 17.04 -11.62
N VAL A 20 14.89 17.30 -10.59
CA VAL A 20 13.45 17.09 -10.61
C VAL A 20 12.78 18.44 -10.47
N SER A 21 11.89 18.77 -11.40
CA SER A 21 11.10 19.99 -11.32
C SER A 21 9.94 19.79 -10.34
N PHE A 22 10.03 20.41 -9.18
CA PHE A 22 8.91 20.46 -8.24
C PHE A 22 7.80 21.37 -8.78
N PRO A 23 6.52 21.03 -8.57
CA PRO A 23 5.40 21.81 -9.07
C PRO A 23 5.41 23.22 -8.48
N LYS A 24 5.12 24.20 -9.34
CA LYS A 24 4.99 25.61 -8.98
C LYS A 24 3.73 26.20 -9.61
N VAL A 25 3.00 27.00 -8.85
CA VAL A 25 1.84 27.78 -9.33
C VAL A 25 2.21 29.25 -9.17
N ASP A 26 2.16 30.03 -10.25
CA ASP A 26 2.54 31.44 -10.30
C ASP A 26 3.94 31.73 -9.70
N GLY A 27 4.89 30.83 -9.96
CA GLY A 27 6.26 30.91 -9.45
C GLY A 27 6.44 30.52 -7.98
N LYS A 28 5.36 30.27 -7.23
CA LYS A 28 5.39 29.81 -5.83
C LYS A 28 5.44 28.29 -5.77
N ALA A 29 6.16 27.75 -4.78
CA ALA A 29 6.18 26.31 -4.52
C ALA A 29 4.79 25.84 -4.05
N VAL A 30 4.34 24.71 -4.57
CA VAL A 30 3.09 24.07 -4.15
C VAL A 30 3.32 23.31 -2.84
N TYR A 31 2.44 23.50 -1.86
CA TYR A 31 2.56 22.79 -0.58
C TYR A 31 2.15 21.32 -0.73
N PRO A 32 2.73 20.38 0.06
CA PRO A 32 2.31 18.98 0.04
C PRO A 32 0.80 18.78 0.23
N SER A 33 0.15 19.63 1.03
CA SER A 33 -1.30 19.62 1.25
C SER A 33 -2.13 19.85 -0.01
N GLU A 34 -1.60 20.56 -1.00
CA GLU A 34 -2.28 20.82 -2.28
C GLU A 34 -2.09 19.68 -3.28
N LEU A 35 -1.00 18.93 -3.15
CA LEU A 35 -0.70 17.75 -3.96
C LEU A 35 -1.37 16.49 -3.40
N PHE A 36 -1.67 16.48 -2.11
CA PHE A 36 -2.21 15.32 -1.43
C PHE A 36 -3.53 14.85 -2.05
N ASN A 37 -3.61 13.56 -2.39
CA ASN A 37 -4.75 12.93 -3.08
C ASN A 37 -5.07 13.46 -4.49
N GLU A 38 -4.16 14.19 -5.15
CA GLU A 38 -4.38 14.71 -6.52
C GLU A 38 -4.77 13.59 -7.51
N MET A 39 -4.18 12.41 -7.35
CA MET A 39 -4.33 11.25 -8.22
C MET A 39 -5.16 10.12 -7.57
N VAL A 40 -5.99 10.45 -6.58
CA VAL A 40 -6.84 9.49 -5.85
C VAL A 40 -8.31 9.85 -6.03
N PHE A 41 -9.14 8.87 -6.36
CA PHE A 41 -10.59 9.04 -6.45
C PHE A 41 -11.21 8.92 -5.06
N THR A 42 -11.40 10.08 -4.41
CA THR A 42 -11.74 10.13 -2.99
C THR A 42 -13.23 9.92 -2.73
N THR A 43 -13.60 9.65 -1.47
CA THR A 43 -15.01 9.62 -1.05
C THR A 43 -15.72 10.96 -1.30
N LYS A 44 -14.99 12.08 -1.30
CA LYS A 44 -15.53 13.40 -1.67
C LYS A 44 -15.89 13.47 -3.15
N ASP A 45 -15.09 12.84 -4.01
CA ASP A 45 -15.36 12.79 -5.45
C ASP A 45 -16.56 11.88 -5.75
N ILE A 46 -16.66 10.73 -5.07
CA ILE A 46 -17.83 9.86 -5.11
C ILE A 46 -19.09 10.64 -4.67
N SER A 47 -19.01 11.39 -3.56
CA SER A 47 -20.12 12.17 -3.04
C SER A 47 -20.62 13.25 -4.02
N LYS A 48 -19.71 13.86 -4.79
CA LYS A 48 -20.06 14.86 -5.81
C LYS A 48 -20.65 14.23 -7.06
N ALA A 49 -20.18 13.04 -7.45
CA ALA A 49 -20.59 12.37 -8.68
C ALA A 49 -21.91 11.60 -8.53
N LEU A 50 -22.20 11.08 -7.33
CA LEU A 50 -23.36 10.21 -7.11
C LEU A 50 -24.58 10.98 -6.56
N PRO A 51 -25.81 10.61 -6.97
CA PRO A 51 -27.02 11.01 -6.27
C PRO A 51 -26.99 10.63 -4.77
N LYS A 52 -27.59 11.48 -3.91
CA LYS A 52 -27.62 11.28 -2.45
C LYS A 52 -28.04 9.85 -2.00
N PRO A 53 -29.06 9.20 -2.61
CA PRO A 53 -29.44 7.84 -2.23
C PRO A 53 -28.34 6.81 -2.48
N LEU A 54 -27.71 6.84 -3.66
CA LEU A 54 -26.64 5.90 -4.03
C LEU A 54 -25.38 6.14 -3.19
N PHE A 55 -25.05 7.40 -2.91
CA PHE A 55 -23.96 7.72 -1.98
C PHE A 55 -24.23 7.20 -0.57
N GLY A 56 -25.47 7.33 -0.08
CA GLY A 56 -25.89 6.79 1.20
C GLY A 56 -25.77 5.26 1.28
N GLU A 57 -26.10 4.56 0.20
CA GLU A 57 -25.91 3.11 0.06
C GLU A 57 -24.43 2.73 0.08
N PHE A 58 -23.59 3.43 -0.69
CA PHE A 58 -22.14 3.24 -0.69
C PHE A 58 -21.54 3.41 0.72
N MET A 59 -21.95 4.45 1.46
CA MET A 59 -21.48 4.67 2.83
C MET A 59 -21.99 3.61 3.82
N LYS A 60 -23.10 2.92 3.55
CA LYS A 60 -23.53 1.77 4.36
C LYS A 60 -22.70 0.53 4.03
N GLN A 61 -22.43 0.28 2.75
CA GLN A 61 -21.55 -0.81 2.31
C GLN A 61 -20.14 -0.66 2.87
N LYS A 62 -19.54 0.54 2.82
CA LYS A 62 -18.20 0.81 3.36
C LYS A 62 -18.10 0.56 4.87
N ARG A 63 -19.21 0.72 5.61
CA ARG A 63 -19.31 0.37 7.03
C ARG A 63 -19.61 -1.10 7.29
N GLY A 64 -19.57 -1.96 6.27
CA GLY A 64 -19.79 -3.40 6.39
C GLY A 64 -21.26 -3.83 6.51
N HIS A 65 -22.23 -2.96 6.21
CA HIS A 65 -23.64 -3.26 6.51
C HIS A 65 -24.40 -3.94 5.35
N GLN A 66 -23.93 -3.87 4.10
CA GLN A 66 -24.68 -4.32 2.91
C GLN A 66 -23.77 -4.69 1.73
N ILE A 67 -24.29 -5.46 0.77
CA ILE A 67 -23.66 -5.69 -0.54
C ILE A 67 -23.88 -4.46 -1.43
N LEU A 68 -22.91 -4.10 -2.27
CA LEU A 68 -23.04 -3.00 -3.22
C LEU A 68 -24.03 -3.37 -4.34
N SER A 69 -25.11 -2.59 -4.52
CA SER A 69 -26.02 -2.85 -5.65
C SER A 69 -25.35 -2.57 -6.99
N LYS A 70 -25.82 -3.29 -8.03
CA LYS A 70 -25.36 -3.08 -9.41
C LYS A 70 -25.57 -1.64 -9.89
N ALA A 71 -26.69 -1.01 -9.54
CA ALA A 71 -26.96 0.37 -9.88
C ALA A 71 -25.95 1.35 -9.27
N THR A 72 -25.60 1.16 -7.98
CA THR A 72 -24.56 1.96 -7.33
C THR A 72 -23.19 1.68 -7.94
N ALA A 73 -22.86 0.43 -8.25
CA ALA A 73 -21.61 0.06 -8.91
C ALA A 73 -21.46 0.67 -10.31
N ASP A 74 -22.51 0.64 -11.14
CA ASP A 74 -22.52 1.24 -12.48
C ASP A 74 -22.36 2.77 -12.42
N ALA A 75 -23.00 3.42 -11.43
CA ALA A 75 -22.83 4.85 -11.20
C ALA A 75 -21.40 5.22 -10.80
N ILE A 76 -20.77 4.43 -9.91
CA ILE A 76 -19.37 4.62 -9.51
C ILE A 76 -18.43 4.37 -10.69
N ALA A 77 -18.65 3.30 -11.46
CA ALA A 77 -17.84 2.96 -12.63
C ALA A 77 -17.87 4.08 -13.67
N HIS A 78 -19.05 4.63 -13.97
CA HIS A 78 -19.16 5.78 -14.86
C HIS A 78 -18.40 7.00 -14.33
N ALA A 79 -18.57 7.34 -13.05
CA ALA A 79 -17.92 8.48 -12.42
C ALA A 79 -16.39 8.36 -12.42
N VAL A 80 -15.86 7.20 -12.04
CA VAL A 80 -14.40 7.00 -11.98
C VAL A 80 -13.78 6.96 -13.36
N ARG A 81 -14.48 6.40 -14.37
CA ARG A 81 -14.02 6.42 -15.77
C ARG A 81 -13.85 7.85 -16.25
N VAL A 82 -14.87 8.69 -16.10
CA VAL A 82 -14.81 10.11 -16.51
C VAL A 82 -13.68 10.82 -15.75
N TRP A 83 -13.64 10.68 -14.42
CA TRP A 83 -12.59 11.28 -13.60
C TRP A 83 -11.17 10.88 -14.01
N ALA A 84 -10.98 9.61 -14.41
CA ALA A 84 -9.70 9.08 -14.82
C ALA A 84 -9.31 9.50 -16.24
N MET A 85 -10.24 9.45 -17.18
CA MET A 85 -10.02 9.88 -18.57
C MET A 85 -9.75 11.38 -18.66
N ASP A 86 -10.41 12.21 -17.86
CA ASP A 86 -10.13 13.66 -17.76
C ASP A 86 -8.69 13.93 -17.30
N ARG A 87 -8.08 12.98 -16.59
CA ARG A 87 -6.67 13.01 -16.16
C ARG A 87 -5.73 12.37 -17.18
N GLY A 88 -6.22 11.84 -18.29
CA GLY A 88 -5.46 11.19 -19.35
C GLY A 88 -5.28 9.69 -19.17
N ALA A 89 -6.06 9.04 -18.30
CA ALA A 89 -6.03 7.58 -18.18
C ALA A 89 -6.62 6.93 -19.44
N THR A 90 -5.94 5.91 -19.94
CA THR A 90 -6.35 5.15 -21.15
C THR A 90 -6.67 3.69 -20.85
N HIS A 91 -6.19 3.21 -19.71
CA HIS A 91 -6.34 1.84 -19.26
C HIS A 91 -6.76 1.81 -17.79
N PHE A 92 -7.27 0.67 -17.35
CA PHE A 92 -7.48 0.35 -15.95
C PHE A 92 -6.88 -1.02 -15.62
N THR A 93 -6.69 -1.28 -14.33
CA THR A 93 -6.22 -2.56 -13.82
C THR A 93 -6.84 -2.87 -12.47
N HIS A 94 -7.16 -4.15 -12.26
CA HIS A 94 -7.38 -4.67 -10.92
C HIS A 94 -6.03 -4.91 -10.27
N TRP A 95 -5.81 -4.26 -9.14
CA TRP A 95 -4.54 -4.26 -8.41
C TRP A 95 -4.69 -5.09 -7.14
N PHE A 96 -4.00 -6.22 -7.06
CA PHE A 96 -4.16 -7.19 -5.97
C PHE A 96 -2.86 -7.95 -5.69
N GLN A 97 -2.76 -8.53 -4.50
CA GLN A 97 -1.55 -9.23 -4.02
C GLN A 97 -1.82 -10.73 -3.90
N PRO A 98 -1.60 -11.52 -4.97
CA PRO A 98 -1.69 -12.97 -4.87
C PRO A 98 -0.60 -13.51 -3.92
N GLN A 99 -0.79 -14.75 -3.43
CA GLN A 99 0.15 -15.47 -2.54
C GLN A 99 1.47 -15.87 -3.24
N THR A 100 2.15 -14.89 -3.83
CA THR A 100 3.39 -15.01 -4.61
C THR A 100 4.40 -13.93 -4.24
N ASP A 101 4.20 -13.27 -3.09
CA ASP A 101 5.04 -12.18 -2.56
C ASP A 101 5.21 -10.98 -3.51
N SER A 102 4.27 -10.80 -4.45
CA SER A 102 4.32 -9.73 -5.44
C SER A 102 2.92 -9.20 -5.72
N THR A 103 2.85 -7.98 -6.27
CA THR A 103 1.58 -7.38 -6.70
C THR A 103 1.33 -7.70 -8.16
N ALA A 104 0.10 -8.12 -8.48
CA ALA A 104 -0.33 -8.43 -9.82
C ALA A 104 -1.18 -7.31 -10.41
N GLU A 105 -1.02 -7.11 -11.71
CA GLU A 105 -1.78 -6.15 -12.51
C GLU A 105 -1.95 -6.67 -13.94
N LYS A 106 -3.07 -6.31 -14.55
CA LYS A 106 -3.37 -6.54 -15.97
C LYS A 106 -4.02 -5.26 -16.50
N HIS A 107 -3.45 -4.69 -17.56
CA HIS A 107 -3.90 -3.42 -18.09
C HIS A 107 -4.92 -3.64 -19.20
N ASP A 108 -6.19 -3.36 -18.91
CA ASP A 108 -7.30 -3.41 -19.86
C ASP A 108 -7.63 -2.00 -20.36
N SER A 109 -7.91 -1.86 -21.66
CA SER A 109 -8.27 -0.57 -22.25
C SER A 109 -9.73 -0.21 -21.95
N PHE A 110 -10.03 1.08 -21.81
CA PHE A 110 -11.42 1.55 -21.78
C PHE A 110 -12.15 1.37 -23.11
N LEU A 111 -11.40 1.21 -24.22
CA LEU A 111 -11.97 1.06 -25.55
C LEU A 111 -12.81 -0.22 -25.67
N THR A 112 -14.07 -0.06 -26.06
CA THR A 112 -14.96 -1.15 -26.44
C THR A 112 -15.70 -0.82 -27.73
N PHE A 113 -16.32 -1.83 -28.34
CA PHE A 113 -17.10 -1.67 -29.56
C PHE A 113 -18.58 -1.86 -29.26
N GLN A 114 -19.38 -0.84 -29.57
CA GLN A 114 -20.83 -0.94 -29.53
C GLN A 114 -21.37 -1.17 -30.94
N SER A 115 -22.10 -2.28 -31.11
CA SER A 115 -22.85 -2.55 -32.33
C SER A 115 -24.18 -1.82 -32.28
N THR A 116 -24.47 -1.00 -33.28
CA THR A 116 -25.78 -0.38 -33.44
C THR A 116 -26.75 -1.33 -34.16
N PRO A 117 -28.07 -1.20 -33.93
CA PRO A 117 -29.08 -1.93 -34.71
C PRO A 117 -29.00 -1.49 -36.19
N GLY A 118 -28.18 -2.21 -36.96
CA GLY A 118 -27.73 -1.80 -38.30
C GLY A 118 -26.40 -2.44 -38.71
N GLY A 119 -25.63 -2.99 -37.76
CA GLY A 119 -24.39 -3.72 -38.04
C GLY A 119 -23.14 -2.84 -38.14
N GLU A 120 -23.26 -1.54 -37.90
CA GLU A 120 -22.12 -0.65 -37.76
C GLU A 120 -21.51 -0.78 -36.35
N TYR A 121 -20.18 -0.88 -36.29
CA TYR A 121 -19.44 -0.89 -35.04
C TYR A 121 -18.91 0.51 -34.77
N SER A 122 -19.28 1.07 -33.63
CA SER A 122 -18.73 2.34 -33.14
C SER A 122 -17.79 2.07 -31.96
N ALA A 123 -16.62 2.70 -32.00
CA ALA A 123 -15.69 2.70 -30.89
C ALA A 123 -16.20 3.63 -29.80
N ILE A 124 -16.33 3.13 -28.58
CA ILE A 124 -16.70 3.91 -27.40
C ILE A 124 -15.77 3.55 -26.24
N ASP A 125 -15.54 4.49 -25.33
CA ASP A 125 -14.87 4.19 -24.07
C ASP A 125 -15.92 3.78 -23.03
N ALA A 126 -15.81 2.59 -22.45
CA ALA A 126 -16.74 2.09 -21.45
C ALA A 126 -16.02 1.47 -20.24
N PHE A 127 -16.66 1.60 -19.09
CA PHE A 127 -16.25 0.94 -17.86
C PHE A 127 -17.51 0.63 -17.06
N SER A 128 -17.79 -0.66 -16.84
CA SER A 128 -19.05 -1.12 -16.26
C SER A 128 -18.90 -1.43 -14.78
N GLY A 129 -19.99 -1.30 -14.02
CA GLY A 129 -20.03 -1.68 -12.60
C GLY A 129 -19.80 -3.18 -12.38
N SER A 130 -20.02 -4.01 -13.41
CA SER A 130 -19.64 -5.43 -13.35
C SER A 130 -18.14 -5.61 -13.11
N GLN A 131 -17.28 -4.77 -13.70
CA GLN A 131 -15.83 -4.83 -13.46
C GLN A 131 -15.50 -4.54 -11.99
N LEU A 132 -16.27 -3.70 -11.31
CA LEU A 132 -16.08 -3.40 -9.89
C LEU A 132 -16.59 -4.53 -8.97
N LEU A 133 -17.72 -5.14 -9.32
CA LEU A 133 -18.34 -6.20 -8.52
C LEU A 133 -17.63 -7.55 -8.66
N GLN A 134 -17.28 -7.92 -9.88
CA GLN A 134 -16.63 -9.19 -10.19
C GLN A 134 -15.98 -9.11 -11.58
N SER A 135 -14.66 -9.09 -11.60
CA SER A 135 -13.86 -9.15 -12.83
C SER A 135 -13.05 -10.44 -12.89
N GLU A 136 -12.68 -10.85 -14.10
CA GLU A 136 -11.82 -12.01 -14.34
C GLU A 136 -10.41 -11.52 -14.74
N PRO A 137 -9.39 -11.74 -13.88
CA PRO A 137 -8.03 -11.26 -14.13
C PRO A 137 -7.26 -12.05 -15.21
N ASP A 138 -7.90 -13.00 -15.92
CA ASP A 138 -7.24 -13.95 -16.84
C ASP A 138 -6.03 -14.65 -16.17
N ALA A 139 -6.26 -15.15 -14.96
CA ALA A 139 -5.21 -15.62 -14.06
C ALA A 139 -4.71 -17.06 -14.35
N SER A 140 -4.85 -17.55 -15.58
CA SER A 140 -4.61 -18.96 -15.95
C SER A 140 -3.27 -19.55 -15.45
N SER A 141 -2.23 -18.72 -15.28
CA SER A 141 -0.86 -19.12 -14.93
C SER A 141 -0.49 -19.20 -13.43
N PHE A 142 -1.33 -18.78 -12.48
CA PHE A 142 -0.97 -18.81 -11.05
C PHE A 142 -0.94 -20.25 -10.41
N PRO A 143 -0.60 -20.39 -9.11
CA PRO A 143 -0.83 -21.52 -8.16
C PRO A 143 -2.20 -22.22 -7.96
N SER A 144 -2.62 -23.34 -8.58
CA SER A 144 -4.07 -23.69 -8.65
C SER A 144 -4.69 -24.53 -7.52
N GLY A 145 -3.92 -24.99 -6.53
CA GLY A 145 -4.46 -25.64 -5.31
C GLY A 145 -5.29 -26.94 -5.46
N GLY A 146 -5.72 -27.37 -6.65
CA GLY A 146 -6.58 -28.55 -6.84
C GLY A 146 -6.93 -28.90 -8.31
N MET A 147 -7.70 -29.99 -8.48
CA MET A 147 -8.14 -30.55 -9.78
C MET A 147 -9.17 -29.64 -10.46
N ARG A 148 -8.78 -29.02 -11.59
CA ARG A 148 -9.58 -28.06 -12.35
C ARG A 148 -9.94 -28.60 -13.73
N SER A 149 -11.15 -28.26 -14.20
CA SER A 149 -11.55 -28.34 -15.61
C SER A 149 -11.13 -27.05 -16.36
N THR A 150 -10.61 -27.18 -17.57
CA THR A 150 -9.93 -26.09 -18.31
C THR A 150 -10.80 -24.88 -18.68
N PHE A 151 -12.14 -24.96 -18.58
CA PHE A 151 -13.08 -23.92 -19.02
C PHE A 151 -13.51 -22.93 -17.93
N GLU A 152 -13.18 -23.16 -16.65
CA GLU A 152 -13.63 -22.28 -15.56
C GLU A 152 -12.59 -21.21 -15.24
N ALA A 153 -13.05 -19.96 -15.04
CA ALA A 153 -12.24 -18.87 -14.54
C ALA A 153 -11.60 -19.27 -13.21
N ARG A 154 -10.29 -19.07 -13.09
CA ARG A 154 -9.52 -19.53 -11.94
C ARG A 154 -9.90 -18.85 -10.62
N GLY A 155 -10.24 -17.57 -10.72
CA GLY A 155 -10.58 -16.73 -9.59
C GLY A 155 -11.07 -15.39 -10.11
N TYR A 156 -11.73 -14.65 -9.24
CA TYR A 156 -12.32 -13.36 -9.56
C TYR A 156 -11.68 -12.28 -8.73
N THR A 157 -11.56 -11.10 -9.32
CA THR A 157 -11.20 -9.88 -8.63
C THR A 157 -12.44 -9.10 -8.25
N VAL A 158 -12.49 -8.63 -7.01
CA VAL A 158 -13.59 -7.80 -6.49
C VAL A 158 -12.98 -6.53 -5.91
N TRP A 159 -13.53 -5.36 -6.25
CA TRP A 159 -13.04 -4.10 -5.71
C TRP A 159 -13.20 -4.03 -4.18
N ASP A 160 -12.11 -3.73 -3.47
CA ASP A 160 -12.14 -3.39 -2.06
C ASP A 160 -12.48 -1.90 -1.89
N THR A 161 -13.70 -1.62 -1.41
CA THR A 161 -14.21 -0.25 -1.23
C THR A 161 -13.61 0.49 -0.02
N SER A 162 -12.87 -0.20 0.85
CA SER A 162 -12.12 0.47 1.93
C SER A 162 -10.96 1.29 1.35
N SER A 163 -10.32 0.75 0.32
CA SER A 163 -9.14 1.32 -0.36
C SER A 163 -9.57 2.13 -1.60
N PRO A 164 -9.16 3.40 -1.73
CA PRO A 164 -9.59 4.25 -2.84
C PRO A 164 -8.91 3.86 -4.16
N MET A 165 -9.60 4.07 -5.27
CA MET A 165 -8.99 3.93 -6.60
C MET A 165 -8.03 5.09 -6.86
N PHE A 166 -6.95 4.86 -7.60
CA PHE A 166 -5.94 5.88 -7.88
C PHE A 166 -5.42 5.76 -9.30
N ILE A 167 -4.71 6.80 -9.78
CA ILE A 167 -4.07 6.79 -11.10
C ILE A 167 -2.56 6.84 -10.91
N GLN A 168 -1.85 5.92 -11.54
CA GLN A 168 -0.41 6.04 -11.71
C GLN A 168 -0.05 6.44 -13.13
N GLN A 169 1.09 7.12 -13.24
CA GLN A 169 1.71 7.43 -14.52
C GLN A 169 2.53 6.25 -15.01
N GLY A 170 2.24 5.81 -16.23
CA GLY A 170 3.01 4.83 -16.98
C GLY A 170 4.06 5.46 -17.89
N PRO A 171 4.87 4.63 -18.57
CA PRO A 171 5.81 5.08 -19.59
C PRO A 171 5.11 5.86 -20.73
N ASN A 172 5.86 6.72 -21.41
CA ASN A 172 5.37 7.50 -22.57
C ASN A 172 4.16 8.41 -22.28
N GLY A 173 3.95 8.80 -21.02
CA GLY A 173 2.85 9.69 -20.64
C GLY A 173 1.49 8.99 -20.54
N THR A 174 1.44 7.67 -20.64
CA THR A 174 0.21 6.92 -20.36
C THR A 174 -0.13 7.03 -18.87
N LYS A 175 -1.41 6.90 -18.56
CA LYS A 175 -1.91 6.83 -17.19
C LYS A 175 -2.91 5.69 -17.10
N ILE A 176 -2.93 5.05 -15.95
CA ILE A 176 -3.69 3.82 -15.71
C ILE A 176 -4.46 4.00 -14.41
N LEU A 177 -5.75 3.66 -14.44
CA LEU A 177 -6.60 3.60 -13.26
C LEU A 177 -6.36 2.28 -12.52
N TYR A 178 -5.93 2.35 -11.27
CA TYR A 178 -5.72 1.22 -10.39
C TYR A 178 -6.92 1.04 -9.47
N ILE A 179 -7.44 -0.19 -9.42
CA ILE A 179 -8.60 -0.58 -8.64
C ILE A 179 -8.14 -1.60 -7.59
N PRO A 180 -7.93 -1.19 -6.33
CA PRO A 180 -7.55 -2.12 -5.26
C PRO A 180 -8.56 -3.25 -5.14
N SER A 181 -8.12 -4.49 -5.35
CA SER A 181 -9.02 -5.63 -5.48
C SER A 181 -8.57 -6.76 -4.58
N VAL A 182 -9.53 -7.55 -4.12
CA VAL A 182 -9.27 -8.89 -3.55
C VAL A 182 -9.33 -9.94 -4.64
N PHE A 183 -8.57 -11.03 -4.49
CA PHE A 183 -8.54 -12.15 -5.43
C PHE A 183 -9.02 -13.44 -4.76
N ILE A 184 -10.15 -13.95 -5.21
CA ILE A 184 -10.85 -15.09 -4.62
C ILE A 184 -11.01 -16.22 -5.64
N SER A 185 -10.95 -17.47 -5.19
CA SER A 185 -11.22 -18.63 -6.03
C SER A 185 -12.70 -18.72 -6.40
N TYR A 186 -13.03 -19.55 -7.38
CA TYR A 186 -14.42 -19.88 -7.71
C TYR A 186 -15.22 -20.40 -6.49
N ASN A 187 -14.56 -21.12 -5.58
CA ASN A 187 -15.15 -21.66 -4.37
C ASN A 187 -15.18 -20.66 -3.20
N GLY A 188 -14.70 -19.43 -3.39
CA GLY A 188 -14.65 -18.39 -2.35
C GLY A 188 -13.45 -18.50 -1.40
N GLU A 189 -12.44 -19.30 -1.75
CA GLU A 189 -11.17 -19.37 -1.03
C GLU A 189 -10.34 -18.13 -1.34
N ALA A 190 -9.58 -17.65 -0.36
CA ALA A 190 -8.69 -16.52 -0.56
C ALA A 190 -7.46 -16.99 -1.37
N LEU A 191 -7.19 -16.33 -2.50
CA LEU A 191 -6.00 -16.54 -3.31
C LEU A 191 -5.02 -15.35 -3.21
N ASP A 192 -5.30 -14.42 -2.28
CA ASP A 192 -4.53 -13.23 -1.99
C ASP A 192 -4.19 -13.09 -0.50
N GLU A 193 -3.37 -12.09 -0.19
CA GLU A 193 -3.03 -11.69 1.17
C GLU A 193 -4.04 -10.69 1.76
N LYS A 194 -4.77 -9.97 0.90
CA LYS A 194 -5.71 -8.91 1.33
C LYS A 194 -7.00 -9.49 1.93
N THR A 195 -7.56 -10.57 1.38
CA THR A 195 -8.78 -11.18 1.93
C THR A 195 -8.58 -11.70 3.36
N PRO A 196 -7.50 -12.45 3.69
CA PRO A 196 -7.22 -12.85 5.07
C PRO A 196 -7.09 -11.66 6.02
N LEU A 197 -6.42 -10.58 5.60
CA LEU A 197 -6.27 -9.36 6.40
C LEU A 197 -7.64 -8.72 6.71
N LEU A 198 -8.48 -8.52 5.69
CA LEU A 198 -9.82 -7.94 5.88
C LEU A 198 -10.70 -8.80 6.81
N ARG A 199 -10.64 -10.12 6.67
CA ARG A 199 -11.35 -11.07 7.56
C ARG A 199 -10.83 -10.98 9.00
N SER A 200 -9.51 -10.86 9.18
CA SER A 200 -8.88 -10.68 10.49
C SER A 200 -9.33 -9.37 11.16
N CYS A 201 -9.26 -8.25 10.45
CA CYS A 201 -9.73 -6.95 10.96
C CYS A 201 -11.22 -6.98 11.34
N ALA A 202 -12.08 -7.65 10.55
CA ALA A 202 -13.49 -7.81 10.87
C ALA A 202 -13.72 -8.64 12.14
N ALA A 203 -12.95 -9.72 12.33
CA ALA A 203 -13.02 -10.56 13.52
C ALA A 203 -12.59 -9.80 14.78
N VAL A 204 -11.48 -9.05 14.70
CA VAL A 204 -11.00 -8.19 15.79
C VAL A 204 -12.00 -7.10 16.12
N SER A 205 -12.60 -6.45 15.11
CA SER A 205 -13.65 -5.44 15.32
C SER A 205 -14.85 -6.02 16.06
N LYS A 206 -15.34 -7.19 15.62
CA LYS A 206 -16.50 -7.85 16.25
C LYS A 206 -16.24 -8.16 17.73
N ALA A 207 -15.13 -8.83 18.02
CA ALA A 207 -14.75 -9.19 19.39
C ALA A 207 -14.55 -7.95 20.28
N SER A 208 -13.95 -6.89 19.73
CA SER A 208 -13.74 -5.64 20.45
C SER A 208 -15.05 -4.93 20.78
N VAL A 209 -16.01 -4.88 19.84
CA VAL A 209 -17.34 -4.30 20.06
C VAL A 209 -18.12 -5.09 21.12
N GLU A 210 -18.06 -6.42 21.08
CA GLU A 210 -18.68 -7.30 22.08
C GLU A 210 -18.11 -7.04 23.49
N LEU A 211 -16.78 -6.95 23.62
CA LEU A 211 -16.12 -6.64 24.89
C LEU A 211 -16.51 -5.25 25.39
N LEU A 212 -16.49 -4.23 24.53
CA LEU A 212 -16.88 -2.85 24.88
C LEU A 212 -18.33 -2.79 25.37
N ALA A 213 -19.24 -3.55 24.77
CA ALA A 213 -20.63 -3.62 25.19
C ALA A 213 -20.80 -4.23 26.60
N LEU A 214 -19.92 -5.15 27.01
CA LEU A 214 -19.92 -5.75 28.34
C LEU A 214 -19.39 -4.80 29.42
N ILE A 215 -18.30 -4.09 29.14
CA ILE A 215 -17.62 -3.23 30.14
C ILE A 215 -18.21 -1.83 30.25
N SER A 216 -18.99 -1.39 29.26
CA SER A 216 -19.68 -0.09 29.27
C SER A 216 -21.17 -0.30 28.95
N PRO A 217 -21.96 -0.86 29.89
CA PRO A 217 -23.38 -1.08 29.67
C PRO A 217 -24.11 0.24 29.39
N ARG A 218 -25.05 0.22 28.44
CA ARG A 218 -25.90 1.37 28.07
C ARG A 218 -26.63 2.01 29.26
N SER A 219 -26.81 1.28 30.36
CA SER A 219 -27.46 1.80 31.58
C SER A 219 -26.57 2.73 32.41
N LEU A 220 -25.26 2.79 32.16
CA LEU A 220 -24.29 3.52 32.99
C LEU A 220 -23.65 4.71 32.26
N THR A 221 -23.86 4.84 30.94
CA THR A 221 -23.24 5.91 30.13
C THR A 221 -24.28 6.55 29.22
N SER A 222 -24.29 7.89 29.17
CA SER A 222 -25.12 8.68 28.25
C SER A 222 -24.62 8.63 26.79
N GLN A 223 -23.67 7.73 26.49
CA GLN A 223 -22.93 7.72 25.24
C GLN A 223 -23.55 6.72 24.25
N THR A 224 -23.52 7.09 22.97
CA THR A 224 -23.87 6.17 21.88
C THR A 224 -22.90 4.97 21.90
N PRO A 225 -23.41 3.73 21.78
CA PRO A 225 -22.57 2.54 21.75
C PRO A 225 -21.65 2.55 20.52
N THR A 226 -20.40 2.10 20.70
CA THR A 226 -19.44 1.86 19.63
C THR A 226 -20.02 0.85 18.63
N ALA A 227 -20.11 1.22 17.35
CA ALA A 227 -20.61 0.33 16.30
C ALA A 227 -19.49 -0.45 15.61
N GLN A 228 -18.29 0.12 15.56
CA GLN A 228 -17.13 -0.47 14.89
C GLN A 228 -15.82 -0.13 15.61
N VAL A 229 -14.87 -1.06 15.58
CA VAL A 229 -13.49 -0.84 16.02
C VAL A 229 -12.59 -1.07 14.81
N THR A 230 -11.83 -0.05 14.45
CA THR A 230 -10.91 -0.05 13.32
C THR A 230 -9.52 -0.43 13.79
N THR A 231 -8.91 -1.40 13.10
CA THR A 231 -7.50 -1.71 13.30
C THR A 231 -6.66 -0.68 12.55
N THR A 232 -5.67 -0.12 13.23
CA THR A 232 -4.74 0.87 12.66
C THR A 232 -3.33 0.31 12.57
N LEU A 233 -2.59 0.76 11.57
CA LEU A 233 -1.22 0.32 11.30
C LEU A 233 -0.37 1.51 10.82
N GLY A 234 0.78 1.72 11.47
CA GLY A 234 1.87 2.57 10.99
C GLY A 234 3.07 1.71 10.63
N THR A 235 3.51 1.73 9.37
CA THR A 235 4.65 0.93 8.91
C THR A 235 5.91 1.76 8.83
N GLU A 236 7.03 1.26 9.34
CA GLU A 236 8.35 1.88 9.17
C GLU A 236 9.09 1.08 8.10
N GLN A 237 9.33 1.66 6.94
CA GLN A 237 9.89 0.94 5.79
C GLN A 237 11.38 1.22 5.66
N GLU A 238 12.20 0.25 6.08
CA GLU A 238 13.63 0.28 5.83
C GLU A 238 13.99 -0.30 4.45
N PHE A 239 15.09 0.17 3.88
CA PHE A 239 15.63 -0.30 2.61
C PHE A 239 17.09 0.12 2.40
N PHE A 240 17.76 -0.52 1.44
CA PHE A 240 19.07 -0.06 0.97
C PHE A 240 18.97 0.60 -0.41
N LEU A 241 19.73 1.66 -0.65
CA LEU A 241 19.93 2.24 -1.99
C LEU A 241 21.37 2.09 -2.44
N ILE A 242 21.58 1.34 -3.52
CA ILE A 242 22.91 1.13 -4.10
C ILE A 242 22.99 1.60 -5.55
N ASP A 243 24.20 1.92 -6.03
CA ASP A 243 24.38 2.31 -7.42
C ASP A 243 24.02 1.17 -8.37
N ARG A 244 23.18 1.48 -9.37
CA ARG A 244 22.65 0.49 -10.30
C ARG A 244 23.75 -0.16 -11.14
N SER A 245 24.84 0.54 -11.43
CA SER A 245 25.98 -0.03 -12.16
C SER A 245 26.68 -1.10 -11.33
N MET A 246 26.88 -0.85 -10.03
CA MET A 246 27.46 -1.80 -9.09
C MET A 246 26.55 -3.00 -8.82
N TYR A 247 25.24 -2.76 -8.67
CA TYR A 247 24.23 -3.81 -8.62
C TYR A 247 24.26 -4.68 -9.88
N SER A 248 24.47 -4.07 -11.05
CA SER A 248 24.47 -4.79 -12.32
C SER A 248 25.58 -5.82 -12.44
N LEU A 249 26.70 -5.59 -11.75
CA LEU A 249 27.86 -6.49 -11.69
C LEU A 249 27.73 -7.59 -10.64
N ARG A 250 26.59 -7.67 -9.93
CA ARG A 250 26.34 -8.65 -8.86
C ARG A 250 25.16 -9.55 -9.20
N PRO A 251 25.38 -10.66 -9.93
CA PRO A 251 24.33 -11.62 -10.26
C PRO A 251 23.62 -12.18 -9.03
N ASP A 252 24.36 -12.37 -7.93
CA ASP A 252 23.80 -12.85 -6.66
C ASP A 252 22.80 -11.85 -6.06
N LEU A 253 23.08 -10.55 -6.07
CA LEU A 253 22.09 -9.54 -5.66
C LEU A 253 20.87 -9.49 -6.60
N LYS A 254 21.03 -9.81 -7.88
CA LYS A 254 19.93 -9.81 -8.84
C LYS A 254 18.98 -10.98 -8.66
N ILE A 255 19.54 -12.17 -8.44
CA ILE A 255 18.80 -13.42 -8.40
C ILE A 255 18.31 -13.69 -6.98
N CYS A 256 19.15 -13.46 -5.98
CA CYS A 256 18.86 -13.83 -4.60
C CYS A 256 18.42 -12.63 -3.74
N GLY A 257 18.47 -11.39 -4.24
CA GLY A 257 18.18 -10.18 -3.46
C GLY A 257 19.22 -9.83 -2.38
N ARG A 258 20.18 -10.73 -2.10
CA ARG A 258 21.27 -10.57 -1.14
C ARG A 258 22.61 -11.03 -1.72
N THR A 259 23.71 -10.56 -1.12
CA THR A 259 25.04 -11.03 -1.46
C THR A 259 25.28 -12.45 -0.94
N LEU A 260 25.71 -13.36 -1.81
CA LEU A 260 26.14 -14.71 -1.41
C LEU A 260 27.62 -14.75 -1.02
N LEU A 261 28.42 -13.86 -1.62
CA LEU A 261 29.85 -13.77 -1.41
C LEU A 261 30.24 -12.31 -1.14
N GLY A 262 31.27 -12.10 -0.32
CA GLY A 262 31.78 -10.76 -0.03
C GLY A 262 32.53 -10.74 1.29
N ASN A 263 33.65 -10.03 1.33
CA ASN A 263 34.35 -9.74 2.58
C ASN A 263 33.81 -8.44 3.18
N LEU A 264 33.91 -8.31 4.49
CA LEU A 264 33.54 -7.10 5.21
C LEU A 264 34.51 -5.96 4.86
N PRO A 265 34.01 -4.71 4.71
CA PRO A 265 34.90 -3.58 4.48
C PRO A 265 35.76 -3.33 5.74
N PRO A 266 37.03 -2.87 5.60
CA PRO A 266 37.93 -2.67 6.73
C PRO A 266 37.41 -1.73 7.82
N ARG A 267 36.66 -0.68 7.45
CA ARG A 267 36.02 0.23 8.42
C ARG A 267 34.79 -0.38 9.09
N HIS A 268 34.19 -1.41 8.47
CA HIS A 268 32.94 -2.04 8.89
C HIS A 268 31.81 -1.02 9.18
N GLN A 269 30.68 -1.47 9.72
CA GLN A 269 29.64 -0.57 10.21
C GLN A 269 30.11 0.07 11.53
N GLN A 270 29.89 1.37 11.67
CA GLN A 270 30.12 2.14 12.90
C GLN A 270 28.76 2.74 13.30
N MET A 271 28.24 2.39 14.48
CA MET A 271 26.85 2.71 14.86
C MET A 271 26.56 4.22 14.86
N GLU A 272 27.52 5.02 15.33
CA GLU A 272 27.35 6.47 15.54
C GLU A 272 27.55 7.32 14.27
N ASP A 273 28.16 6.75 13.21
CA ASP A 273 28.56 7.53 12.02
C ASP A 273 27.40 7.78 11.03
N HIS A 274 26.36 6.93 11.07
CA HIS A 274 25.36 6.85 9.98
C HIS A 274 23.94 7.18 10.45
N TYR A 275 23.55 6.70 11.64
CA TYR A 275 22.21 6.93 12.17
C TYR A 275 21.99 8.43 12.44
N PHE A 276 20.94 9.00 11.84
CA PHE A 276 20.66 10.44 11.83
C PHE A 276 21.78 11.37 11.31
N GLY A 277 22.77 10.84 10.57
CA GLY A 277 23.71 11.65 9.82
C GLY A 277 23.06 12.40 8.64
N ASN A 278 23.80 13.29 7.98
CA ASN A 278 23.31 13.96 6.77
C ASN A 278 23.03 12.94 5.64
N ILE A 279 21.85 13.01 5.03
CA ILE A 279 21.48 12.15 3.90
C ILE A 279 22.28 12.58 2.66
N PRO A 280 22.98 11.66 1.96
CA PRO A 280 23.69 11.99 0.72
C PRO A 280 22.77 12.64 -0.33
N SER A 281 23.25 13.68 -1.02
CA SER A 281 22.42 14.48 -1.94
C SER A 281 21.71 13.67 -3.04
N ARG A 282 22.37 12.65 -3.60
CA ARG A 282 21.77 11.72 -4.58
C ARG A 282 20.61 10.92 -3.98
N VAL A 283 20.73 10.50 -2.73
CA VAL A 283 19.69 9.75 -2.01
C VAL A 283 18.54 10.67 -1.63
N LEU A 284 18.85 11.87 -1.12
CA LEU A 284 17.84 12.86 -0.78
C LEU A 284 17.01 13.25 -2.02
N SER A 285 17.62 13.29 -3.20
CA SER A 285 16.92 13.54 -4.47
C SER A 285 15.93 12.42 -4.82
N VAL A 286 16.29 11.15 -4.57
CA VAL A 286 15.38 10.00 -4.71
C VAL A 286 14.21 10.14 -3.73
N MET A 287 14.50 10.34 -2.44
CA MET A 287 13.46 10.45 -1.42
C MET A 287 12.51 11.61 -1.69
N SER A 288 13.02 12.75 -2.19
CA SER A 288 12.20 13.93 -2.47
C SER A 288 11.29 13.74 -3.70
N GLU A 289 11.75 13.05 -4.76
CA GLU A 289 10.90 12.68 -5.91
C GLU A 289 9.87 11.61 -5.51
N MET A 290 10.28 10.65 -4.68
CA MET A 290 9.41 9.59 -4.16
C MET A 290 8.28 10.17 -3.31
N GLU A 291 8.58 11.07 -2.36
CA GLU A 291 7.58 11.78 -1.56
C GLU A 291 6.59 12.55 -2.43
N LEU A 292 7.10 13.27 -3.44
CA LEU A 292 6.27 14.04 -4.36
C LEU A 292 5.24 13.14 -5.08
N GLU A 293 5.65 11.95 -5.53
CA GLU A 293 4.75 10.99 -6.17
C GLU A 293 3.78 10.37 -5.17
N LEU A 294 4.26 10.02 -3.97
CA LEU A 294 3.46 9.38 -2.93
C LEU A 294 2.39 10.31 -2.34
N TYR A 295 2.68 11.61 -2.18
CA TYR A 295 1.67 12.58 -1.76
C TYR A 295 0.51 12.66 -2.76
N LYS A 296 0.80 12.66 -4.07
CA LYS A 296 -0.24 12.63 -5.11
C LYS A 296 -1.11 11.38 -5.04
N LEU A 297 -0.52 10.26 -4.65
CA LEU A 297 -1.20 8.98 -4.44
C LEU A 297 -1.86 8.85 -3.06
N GLY A 298 -1.82 9.90 -2.23
CA GLY A 298 -2.50 9.92 -0.93
C GLY A 298 -1.73 9.26 0.21
N VAL A 299 -0.47 8.87 0.00
CA VAL A 299 0.35 8.24 1.05
C VAL A 299 0.89 9.33 1.99
N PRO A 300 0.57 9.29 3.30
CA PRO A 300 0.89 10.38 4.23
C PRO A 300 2.29 10.24 4.82
N LEU A 301 3.34 10.25 3.98
CA LEU A 301 4.73 10.17 4.44
C LEU A 301 5.08 11.31 5.41
N LYS A 302 5.67 10.94 6.56
CA LYS A 302 5.95 11.85 7.67
C LYS A 302 7.43 12.01 7.96
N THR A 303 8.18 10.91 7.99
CA THR A 303 9.60 10.90 8.35
C THR A 303 10.44 10.20 7.28
N ARG A 304 11.71 10.61 7.19
CA ARG A 304 12.76 9.96 6.43
C ARG A 304 14.10 10.18 7.13
N HIS A 305 14.97 9.18 7.16
CA HIS A 305 16.32 9.31 7.71
C HIS A 305 17.27 8.23 7.19
N ASN A 306 18.56 8.41 7.50
CA ASN A 306 19.55 7.35 7.42
C ASN A 306 19.31 6.33 8.53
N GLU A 307 19.59 5.08 8.24
CA GLU A 307 19.59 3.98 9.20
C GLU A 307 21.03 3.65 9.66
N VAL A 308 21.17 2.65 10.54
CA VAL A 308 22.46 2.30 11.16
C VAL A 308 23.47 1.76 10.15
N ALA A 309 23.06 0.98 9.14
CA ALA A 309 24.01 0.47 8.15
C ALA A 309 24.30 1.48 7.01
N PRO A 310 25.52 1.42 6.42
CA PRO A 310 25.84 2.25 5.26
C PRO A 310 24.87 2.01 4.10
N ALA A 311 24.36 3.11 3.55
CA ALA A 311 23.37 3.12 2.46
C ALA A 311 22.03 2.44 2.81
N GLN A 312 21.72 2.30 4.11
CA GLN A 312 20.42 1.95 4.63
C GLN A 312 19.66 3.22 4.99
N PHE A 313 18.36 3.22 4.75
CA PHE A 313 17.47 4.34 5.00
C PHE A 313 16.09 3.84 5.44
N GLU A 314 15.33 4.74 6.04
CA GLU A 314 13.94 4.49 6.45
C GLU A 314 13.03 5.63 5.97
N VAL A 315 11.78 5.27 5.67
CA VAL A 315 10.66 6.21 5.55
C VAL A 315 9.45 5.66 6.32
N ALA A 316 8.72 6.55 7.00
CA ALA A 316 7.49 6.17 7.71
C ALA A 316 6.34 7.14 7.41
N PRO A 317 5.13 6.64 7.07
CA PRO A 317 3.91 7.43 7.00
C PRO A 317 3.25 7.57 8.37
N ILE A 318 2.27 8.48 8.45
CA ILE A 318 1.30 8.49 9.54
C ILE A 318 0.51 7.17 9.50
N PHE A 319 0.15 6.63 10.67
CA PHE A 319 -0.70 5.44 10.74
C PHE A 319 -2.06 5.66 10.07
N GLU A 320 -2.60 4.59 9.51
CA GLU A 320 -3.91 4.59 8.82
C GLU A 320 -4.70 3.34 9.22
N GLU A 321 -5.91 3.17 8.69
CA GLU A 321 -6.62 1.88 8.76
C GLU A 321 -5.75 0.79 8.13
N ALA A 322 -5.65 -0.37 8.79
CA ALA A 322 -4.65 -1.38 8.47
C ALA A 322 -4.62 -1.83 7.00
N ALA A 323 -5.80 -2.02 6.38
CA ALA A 323 -5.89 -2.39 4.98
C ALA A 323 -5.32 -1.31 4.04
N VAL A 324 -5.60 -0.04 4.34
CA VAL A 324 -5.10 1.12 3.57
C VAL A 324 -3.60 1.30 3.82
N ALA A 325 -3.13 1.16 5.05
CA ALA A 325 -1.72 1.26 5.40
C ALA A 325 -0.86 0.21 4.68
N VAL A 326 -1.38 -1.02 4.53
CA VAL A 326 -0.71 -2.09 3.75
C VAL A 326 -0.64 -1.71 2.27
N ASP A 327 -1.75 -1.27 1.68
CA ASP A 327 -1.78 -0.82 0.28
C ASP A 327 -0.80 0.34 0.04
N HIS A 328 -0.79 1.32 0.92
CA HIS A 328 0.13 2.46 0.87
C HIS A 328 1.60 2.06 1.07
N ASN A 329 1.90 1.06 1.91
CA ASN A 329 3.25 0.52 2.05
C ASN A 329 3.71 -0.16 0.75
N LEU A 330 2.85 -0.95 0.10
CA LEU A 330 3.14 -1.58 -1.19
C LEU A 330 3.40 -0.53 -2.28
N LEU A 331 2.56 0.51 -2.33
CA LEU A 331 2.77 1.66 -3.22
C LEU A 331 4.09 2.38 -2.92
N THR A 332 4.45 2.54 -1.65
CA THR A 332 5.73 3.13 -1.23
C THR A 332 6.91 2.33 -1.78
N MET A 333 6.89 1.00 -1.64
CA MET A 333 7.93 0.12 -2.16
C MET A 333 8.03 0.18 -3.70
N GLU A 334 6.88 0.19 -4.38
CA GLU A 334 6.80 0.28 -5.84
C GLU A 334 7.34 1.62 -6.37
N VAL A 335 6.84 2.73 -5.83
CA VAL A 335 7.26 4.08 -6.22
C VAL A 335 8.74 4.28 -5.92
N LEU A 336 9.23 3.87 -4.75
CA LEU A 336 10.65 3.93 -4.40
C LEU A 336 11.51 3.15 -5.41
N HIS A 337 11.09 1.96 -5.83
CA HIS A 337 11.82 1.19 -6.83
C HIS A 337 11.87 1.91 -8.18
N LYS A 338 10.72 2.43 -8.67
CA LYS A 338 10.62 3.19 -9.92
C LYS A 338 11.48 4.46 -9.88
N VAL A 339 11.38 5.25 -8.80
CA VAL A 339 12.13 6.49 -8.61
C VAL A 339 13.63 6.20 -8.49
N ALA A 340 14.03 5.22 -7.67
CA ALA A 340 15.44 4.84 -7.54
C ALA A 340 16.05 4.48 -8.90
N HIS A 341 15.33 3.71 -9.72
CA HIS A 341 15.77 3.36 -11.06
C HIS A 341 15.98 4.58 -11.96
N ARG A 342 15.05 5.55 -11.94
CA ARG A 342 15.15 6.83 -12.65
C ARG A 342 16.36 7.68 -12.23
N HIS A 343 16.84 7.50 -11.00
CA HIS A 343 18.05 8.14 -10.45
C HIS A 343 19.33 7.30 -10.62
N GLY A 344 19.27 6.18 -11.36
CA GLY A 344 20.41 5.30 -11.55
C GLY A 344 20.85 4.57 -10.26
N LEU A 345 19.92 4.40 -9.34
CA LEU A 345 20.06 3.65 -8.09
C LEU A 345 19.17 2.40 -8.15
N LYS A 346 19.36 1.50 -7.19
CA LYS A 346 18.54 0.31 -6.98
C LYS A 346 18.16 0.22 -5.52
N ALA A 347 16.86 0.20 -5.25
CA ALA A 347 16.32 -0.14 -3.94
C ALA A 347 16.40 -1.66 -3.71
N LEU A 348 16.87 -2.06 -2.53
CA LEU A 348 16.86 -3.44 -2.04
C LEU A 348 15.97 -3.52 -0.79
N PHE A 349 15.03 -4.46 -0.80
CA PHE A 349 14.07 -4.68 0.28
C PHE A 349 14.27 -6.00 1.03
N HIS A 350 15.26 -6.80 0.63
CA HIS A 350 15.60 -8.04 1.34
C HIS A 350 16.02 -7.68 2.78
N GLU A 351 15.53 -8.44 3.75
CA GLU A 351 15.77 -8.24 5.19
C GLU A 351 17.25 -8.33 5.57
N LYS A 352 18.08 -9.02 4.77
CA LYS A 352 19.52 -9.13 5.00
C LYS A 352 20.30 -9.10 3.68
N PRO A 353 20.40 -7.94 3.02
CA PRO A 353 21.01 -7.86 1.69
C PRO A 353 22.54 -8.01 1.75
N PHE A 354 23.16 -7.61 2.86
CA PHE A 354 24.60 -7.68 3.10
C PHE A 354 24.91 -8.42 4.41
N LYS A 355 25.83 -9.38 4.36
CA LYS A 355 26.27 -10.11 5.56
C LYS A 355 27.11 -9.20 6.47
N GLY A 356 26.84 -9.28 7.78
CA GLY A 356 27.62 -8.62 8.82
C GLY A 356 27.35 -7.13 9.04
N VAL A 357 26.33 -6.55 8.43
CA VAL A 357 25.81 -5.21 8.78
C VAL A 357 24.33 -5.35 9.18
N ASN A 358 23.69 -4.29 9.70
CA ASN A 358 22.27 -4.33 10.06
C ASN A 358 21.39 -4.81 8.88
N GLY A 359 20.33 -5.53 9.24
CA GLY A 359 19.29 -5.92 8.28
C GLY A 359 18.28 -4.81 8.09
N SER A 360 17.41 -4.95 7.08
CA SER A 360 16.27 -4.06 6.89
C SER A 360 15.03 -4.60 7.59
N GLY A 361 14.51 -3.84 8.54
CA GLY A 361 13.26 -4.08 9.24
C GLY A 361 12.02 -3.53 8.53
N LYS A 362 10.86 -3.97 9.02
CA LYS A 362 9.58 -3.32 8.77
C LYS A 362 8.78 -3.32 10.06
N HIS A 363 8.91 -2.26 10.86
CA HIS A 363 8.16 -2.18 12.11
C HIS A 363 6.68 -1.93 11.81
N CYS A 364 5.82 -2.55 12.62
CA CYS A 364 4.37 -2.48 12.49
C CYS A 364 3.79 -1.92 13.79
N ASN A 365 3.60 -0.60 13.83
CA ASN A 365 2.93 0.08 14.92
C ASN A 365 1.42 -0.19 14.83
N TRP A 366 0.93 -1.13 15.64
CA TRP A 366 -0.45 -1.63 15.60
C TRP A 366 -1.29 -1.07 16.75
N SER A 367 -2.52 -0.64 16.45
CA SER A 367 -3.47 -0.20 17.49
C SER A 367 -4.93 -0.39 17.08
N LEU A 368 -5.85 -0.17 18.02
CA LEU A 368 -7.29 -0.28 17.83
C LEU A 368 -7.98 1.04 18.17
N SER A 369 -8.73 1.60 17.22
CA SER A 369 -9.50 2.82 17.39
C SER A 369 -10.99 2.56 17.28
N THR A 370 -11.79 3.11 18.19
CA THR A 370 -13.26 3.10 18.03
C THR A 370 -13.68 4.03 16.89
N ASP A 371 -14.89 3.84 16.37
CA ASP A 371 -15.57 4.77 15.45
C ASP A 371 -15.80 6.19 16.02
N ARG A 372 -15.55 6.37 17.32
CA ARG A 372 -15.56 7.65 18.04
C ARG A 372 -14.17 8.30 18.12
N GLY A 373 -13.13 7.64 17.60
CA GLY A 373 -11.75 8.13 17.59
C GLY A 373 -10.96 7.85 18.88
N GLU A 374 -11.45 6.94 19.72
CA GLU A 374 -10.77 6.59 20.97
C GLU A 374 -9.78 5.43 20.73
N ASN A 375 -8.52 5.64 21.10
CA ASN A 375 -7.51 4.59 21.11
C ASN A 375 -7.73 3.66 22.31
N LEU A 376 -7.92 2.36 22.05
CA LEU A 376 -8.18 1.34 23.07
C LEU A 376 -6.91 0.90 23.81
N LEU A 377 -5.73 1.22 23.26
CA LEU A 377 -4.42 0.97 23.84
C LEU A 377 -3.78 2.25 24.41
N ASP A 378 -4.56 3.32 24.61
CA ASP A 378 -4.08 4.51 25.32
C ASP A 378 -4.17 4.29 26.85
N PRO A 379 -3.03 4.29 27.56
CA PRO A 379 -3.01 4.11 29.01
C PRO A 379 -3.67 5.26 29.78
N THR A 380 -3.82 6.44 29.18
CA THR A 380 -4.21 7.70 29.84
C THR A 380 -3.27 8.08 31.00
N VAL A 381 -3.62 9.11 31.78
CA VAL A 381 -2.78 9.61 32.90
C VAL A 381 -2.72 8.63 34.08
N LYS A 382 -3.77 7.82 34.30
CA LYS A 382 -3.87 6.86 35.41
C LYS A 382 -4.22 5.46 34.90
N PRO A 383 -3.23 4.73 34.34
CA PRO A 383 -3.45 3.44 33.69
C PRO A 383 -4.12 2.41 34.60
N GLU A 384 -3.81 2.43 35.89
CA GLU A 384 -4.32 1.51 36.90
C GLU A 384 -5.83 1.61 37.12
N THR A 385 -6.45 2.73 36.73
CA THR A 385 -7.90 2.94 36.83
C THR A 385 -8.62 2.81 35.49
N ASN A 386 -7.88 2.69 34.39
CA ASN A 386 -8.43 2.55 33.05
C ASN A 386 -8.67 1.08 32.73
N TYR A 387 -9.72 0.50 33.30
CA TYR A 387 -10.07 -0.91 33.11
C TYR A 387 -10.25 -1.29 31.63
N ARG A 388 -10.75 -0.35 30.80
CA ARG A 388 -10.84 -0.56 29.35
C ARG A 388 -9.46 -0.83 28.77
N PHE A 389 -8.50 0.06 28.98
CA PHE A 389 -7.12 -0.12 28.53
C PHE A 389 -6.50 -1.41 29.06
N LEU A 390 -6.61 -1.68 30.37
CA LEU A 390 -6.02 -2.87 30.98
C LEU A 390 -6.56 -4.16 30.37
N LEU A 391 -7.87 -4.24 30.10
CA LEU A 391 -8.48 -5.42 29.48
C LEU A 391 -7.98 -5.63 28.04
N PHE A 392 -7.90 -4.56 27.24
CA PHE A 392 -7.37 -4.65 25.87
C PHE A 392 -5.87 -4.99 25.87
N LEU A 393 -5.08 -4.37 26.74
CA LEU A 393 -3.65 -4.67 26.90
C LEU A 393 -3.44 -6.15 27.29
N VAL A 394 -4.15 -6.65 28.30
CA VAL A 394 -4.04 -8.05 28.73
C VAL A 394 -4.48 -9.00 27.61
N ALA A 395 -5.53 -8.67 26.85
CA ALA A 395 -5.95 -9.48 25.71
C ALA A 395 -4.87 -9.54 24.61
N VAL A 396 -4.19 -8.42 24.33
CA VAL A 396 -3.06 -8.38 23.38
C VAL A 396 -1.88 -9.19 23.89
N LEU A 397 -1.49 -9.02 25.16
CA LEU A 397 -0.40 -9.78 25.78
C LEU A 397 -0.69 -11.28 25.79
N ASP A 398 -1.92 -11.68 26.11
CA ASP A 398 -2.35 -13.09 26.08
C ASP A 398 -2.36 -13.66 24.66
N ALA A 399 -2.82 -12.89 23.67
CA ALA A 399 -2.75 -13.29 22.26
C ALA A 399 -1.30 -13.49 21.79
N VAL A 400 -0.42 -12.55 22.13
CA VAL A 400 1.01 -12.66 21.84
C VAL A 400 1.61 -13.88 22.55
N HIS A 401 1.32 -14.10 23.83
CA HIS A 401 1.80 -15.25 24.59
C HIS A 401 1.37 -16.59 23.98
N LYS A 402 0.13 -16.68 23.50
CA LYS A 402 -0.43 -17.92 22.92
C LYS A 402 0.01 -18.19 21.49
N HIS A 403 0.30 -17.14 20.71
CA HIS A 403 0.46 -17.25 19.25
C HIS A 403 1.83 -16.81 18.72
N ALA A 404 2.69 -16.17 19.51
CA ALA A 404 4.08 -15.93 19.13
C ALA A 404 4.86 -17.26 19.19
N GLY A 405 5.19 -17.84 18.05
CA GLY A 405 5.95 -19.10 17.94
C GLY A 405 7.41 -19.04 18.41
N GLY A 406 7.80 -18.11 19.29
CA GLY A 406 9.16 -17.84 19.77
C GLY A 406 9.34 -16.40 20.31
N ASP A 407 10.41 -16.16 21.08
CA ASP A 407 10.69 -14.97 21.92
C ASP A 407 10.16 -13.62 21.37
N VAL A 408 9.15 -13.10 22.07
CA VAL A 408 8.72 -11.71 21.99
C VAL A 408 9.88 -10.86 22.51
N THR A 409 10.57 -10.18 21.60
CA THR A 409 11.80 -9.47 21.94
C THR A 409 11.52 -8.11 22.58
N GLU A 410 10.36 -7.49 22.32
CA GLU A 410 9.89 -6.28 22.99
C GLU A 410 8.40 -6.01 22.66
N VAL A 411 7.59 -5.66 23.67
CA VAL A 411 6.29 -4.99 23.50
C VAL A 411 6.50 -3.59 24.04
N VAL A 412 6.67 -2.62 23.15
CA VAL A 412 6.92 -1.20 23.50
C VAL A 412 5.61 -0.45 23.65
#